data_AF-A0A0D3DZ81-F1
#
_entry.id   AF-A0A0D3DZ81-F1
#
_cell.length_a   1.000
_cell.length_b   1.000
_cell.length_c   1.000
_cell.angle_alpha   90.00
_cell.angle_beta   90.00
_cell.angle_gamma   90.00
#
_symmetry.space_group_name_H-M   'P 1'
#
loop_
_entity.id
_entity.type
_entity.pdbx_description
1 polymer ?
#
loop_
_entity_poly.entity_id
_entity_poly.type
_entity_poly.pdbx_seq_one_letter_code
_entity_poly.pdbx_strand_id
1 'polypeptide(L)'
;MMRSWRYTLEKFLQERIKVGGKPGALGDSVSITKEKGKITVTADSNFSKRYLKYLTKKYLKKYNIRDWLRVVASNKDRNMYELRYFNIEDDSASDE
;
A
#
# COMPACT_ATOMS: atom_id res chain seq x y z
N MET A 1 10.53 -7.69 -26.38
CA MET A 1 9.40 -7.32 -25.49
C MET A 1 9.93 -7.20 -24.06
N MET A 2 10.50 -6.05 -23.70
CA MET A 2 11.10 -5.84 -22.38
C MET A 2 9.99 -5.69 -21.33
N ARG A 3 9.70 -6.75 -20.59
CA ARG A 3 8.97 -6.65 -19.32
C ARG A 3 9.83 -5.86 -18.36
N SER A 4 9.59 -4.55 -18.27
CA SER A 4 10.21 -3.68 -17.28
C SER A 4 9.96 -4.28 -15.89
N TRP A 5 11.02 -4.82 -15.27
CA TRP A 5 11.05 -5.42 -13.93
C TRP A 5 10.98 -4.36 -12.83
N ARG A 6 10.17 -3.31 -13.00
CA ARG A 6 9.93 -2.34 -11.93
C ARG A 6 8.89 -2.91 -10.98
N TYR A 7 9.36 -3.41 -9.84
CA TYR A 7 8.50 -3.78 -8.72
C TYR A 7 7.87 -2.53 -8.11
N THR A 8 6.68 -2.17 -8.60
CA THR A 8 5.90 -1.05 -8.07
C THR A 8 4.89 -1.54 -7.04
N LEU A 9 4.47 -0.65 -6.13
CA LEU A 9 3.37 -0.94 -5.19
C LEU A 9 2.09 -1.36 -5.92
N GLU A 10 1.80 -0.76 -7.08
CA GLU A 10 0.68 -1.12 -7.95
C GLU A 10 0.73 -2.60 -8.37
N LYS A 11 1.87 -3.05 -8.91
CA LYS A 11 2.07 -4.45 -9.31
C LYS A 11 1.97 -5.40 -8.13
N PHE A 12 2.55 -5.01 -6.99
CA PHE A 12 2.42 -5.79 -5.76
C PHE A 12 0.96 -5.95 -5.32
N LEU A 13 0.15 -4.88 -5.39
CA LEU A 13 -1.26 -4.96 -5.05
C LEU A 13 -2.05 -5.83 -6.04
N GLN A 14 -1.76 -5.72 -7.34
CA GLN A 14 -2.36 -6.58 -8.37
C GLN A 14 -2.12 -8.07 -8.08
N GLU A 15 -0.91 -8.45 -7.67
CA GLU A 15 -0.55 -9.85 -7.39
C GLU A 15 -1.06 -10.35 -6.03
N ARG A 16 -1.21 -9.47 -5.04
CA ARG A 16 -1.45 -9.87 -3.65
C ARG A 16 -2.87 -9.67 -3.16
N ILE A 17 -3.68 -8.83 -3.80
CA ILE A 17 -5.09 -8.72 -3.46
C ILE A 17 -5.76 -10.06 -3.78
N LYS A 18 -6.65 -10.48 -2.86
CA LYS A 18 -7.37 -11.74 -2.92
C LYS A 18 -8.84 -11.46 -3.10
N VAL A 19 -9.46 -12.17 -4.03
CA VAL A 19 -10.91 -12.19 -4.23
C VAL A 19 -11.34 -13.66 -4.16
N GLY A 20 -12.37 -13.98 -3.37
CA GLY A 20 -12.81 -15.37 -3.16
C GLY A 20 -11.71 -16.31 -2.63
N GLY A 21 -10.77 -15.78 -1.84
CA GLY A 21 -9.65 -16.55 -1.27
C GLY A 21 -8.43 -16.74 -2.20
N LYS A 22 -8.55 -16.40 -3.50
CA LYS A 22 -7.48 -16.56 -4.49
C LYS A 22 -6.76 -15.24 -4.78
N PRO A 23 -5.41 -15.18 -4.71
CA PRO A 23 -4.65 -13.98 -5.06
C PRO A 23 -4.56 -13.78 -6.57
N GLY A 24 -4.51 -12.53 -7.02
CA GLY A 24 -4.29 -12.17 -8.43
C GLY A 24 -5.48 -12.37 -9.38
N ALA A 25 -6.58 -12.95 -8.90
CA ALA A 25 -7.81 -13.13 -9.65
C ALA A 25 -8.77 -11.94 -9.39
N LEU A 26 -8.39 -10.74 -9.82
CA LEU A 26 -9.16 -9.53 -9.53
C LEU A 26 -10.50 -9.46 -10.30
N GLY A 27 -10.52 -9.98 -11.53
CA GLY A 27 -11.69 -9.90 -12.42
C GLY A 27 -12.20 -8.47 -12.55
N ASP A 28 -13.53 -8.31 -12.54
CA ASP A 28 -14.19 -7.00 -12.53
C ASP A 28 -14.45 -6.48 -11.11
N SER A 29 -14.23 -7.30 -10.08
CA SER A 29 -14.56 -6.96 -8.69
C SER A 29 -13.59 -5.97 -8.05
N VAL A 30 -12.36 -5.86 -8.57
CA VAL A 30 -11.34 -4.93 -8.07
C VAL A 30 -10.55 -4.33 -9.23
N SER A 31 -10.57 -3.00 -9.34
CA SER A 31 -9.71 -2.24 -10.26
C SER A 31 -8.70 -1.39 -9.49
N ILE A 32 -7.48 -1.31 -10.03
CA ILE A 32 -6.36 -0.58 -9.41
C ILE A 32 -5.82 0.38 -10.46
N THR A 33 -5.84 1.67 -10.15
CA THR A 33 -5.32 2.72 -11.02
C THR A 33 -4.23 3.51 -10.30
N LYS A 34 -3.24 3.97 -11.06
CA LYS A 34 -2.13 4.78 -10.55
C LYS A 34 -2.10 6.11 -11.28
N GLU A 35 -2.12 7.20 -10.52
CA GLU A 35 -2.04 8.56 -11.04
C GLU A 35 -1.06 9.38 -10.20
N LYS A 36 0.04 9.83 -10.81
CA LYS A 36 1.04 10.79 -10.26
C LYS A 36 1.24 10.75 -8.73
N GLY A 37 1.47 9.56 -8.17
CA GLY A 37 1.78 9.36 -6.74
C GLY A 37 0.60 8.89 -5.88
N LYS A 38 -0.61 8.83 -6.43
CA LYS A 38 -1.81 8.24 -5.83
C LYS A 38 -2.10 6.89 -6.47
N ILE A 39 -2.49 5.92 -5.63
CA ILE A 39 -3.05 4.64 -6.08
C ILE A 39 -4.50 4.59 -5.60
N THR A 40 -5.42 4.41 -6.54
CA THR A 40 -6.84 4.26 -6.27
C THR A 40 -7.21 2.80 -6.46
N VAL A 41 -7.86 2.22 -5.45
CA VAL A 41 -8.40 0.86 -5.50
C VAL A 41 -9.91 0.98 -5.43
N THR A 42 -10.59 0.63 -6.51
CA THR A 42 -12.04 0.57 -6.57
C THR A 42 -12.42 -0.89 -6.48
N ALA A 43 -13.31 -1.24 -5.56
CA ALA A 43 -13.70 -2.61 -5.31
C ALA A 43 -15.16 -2.69 -4.88
N ASP A 44 -15.79 -3.82 -5.16
CA ASP A 44 -17.15 -4.11 -4.70
C ASP A 44 -17.22 -4.30 -3.18
N SER A 45 -18.44 -4.33 -2.64
CA SER A 45 -18.82 -4.17 -1.22
C SER A 45 -18.04 -5.01 -0.19
N ASN A 46 -17.35 -6.09 -0.59
CA ASN A 46 -16.60 -6.97 0.31
C ASN A 46 -15.11 -6.60 0.51
N PHE A 47 -14.67 -5.40 0.10
CA PHE A 47 -13.28 -4.96 0.25
C PHE A 47 -13.07 -4.02 1.44
N SER A 48 -12.18 -4.39 2.38
CA SER A 48 -11.90 -3.55 3.55
C SER A 48 -10.68 -2.65 3.34
N LYS A 49 -10.82 -1.38 3.75
CA LYS A 49 -9.68 -0.44 3.83
C LYS A 49 -8.51 -1.04 4.64
N ARG A 50 -8.80 -1.72 5.76
CA ARG A 50 -7.77 -2.37 6.61
C ARG A 50 -6.90 -3.36 5.83
N TYR A 51 -7.48 -4.07 4.86
CA TYR A 51 -6.73 -4.99 4.02
C TYR A 51 -5.65 -4.28 3.20
N LEU A 52 -5.97 -3.09 2.67
CA LEU A 52 -4.99 -2.25 1.97
C LEU A 52 -3.84 -1.82 2.90
N LYS A 53 -4.13 -1.47 4.16
CA LYS A 53 -3.09 -1.16 5.17
C LYS A 53 -2.16 -2.35 5.43
N TYR A 54 -2.71 -3.55 5.51
CA TYR A 54 -1.93 -4.77 5.70
C TYR A 54 -1.00 -5.00 4.51
N LEU A 55 -1.52 -4.93 3.29
CA LEU A 55 -0.72 -5.16 2.07
C LEU A 55 0.36 -4.11 1.88
N THR A 56 0.07 -2.83 2.13
CA THR A 56 1.08 -1.77 2.05
C THR A 56 2.18 -1.98 3.08
N LYS A 57 1.85 -2.28 4.35
CA LYS A 57 2.86 -2.63 5.36
C LYS A 57 3.69 -3.87 4.98
N LYS A 58 3.06 -4.87 4.36
CA LYS A 58 3.75 -6.07 3.86
C LYS A 58 4.72 -5.74 2.74
N TYR A 59 4.35 -4.83 1.83
CA TYR A 59 5.25 -4.28 0.81
C TYR A 59 6.43 -3.57 1.46
N LEU A 60 6.18 -2.65 2.41
CA LEU A 60 7.26 -1.92 3.09
C LEU A 60 8.26 -2.86 3.78
N LYS A 61 7.78 -3.94 4.42
CA LYS A 61 8.69 -4.95 5.02
C LYS A 61 9.48 -5.71 3.97
N LYS A 62 8.86 -6.09 2.85
CA LYS A 62 9.52 -6.87 1.78
C LYS A 62 10.71 -6.11 1.17
N TYR A 63 10.62 -4.79 1.05
CA TYR A 63 11.68 -3.95 0.50
C TYR A 63 12.52 -3.24 1.57
N ASN A 64 12.37 -3.63 2.84
CA ASN A 64 13.09 -3.07 3.98
C ASN A 64 13.01 -1.53 4.11
N ILE A 65 11.87 -0.92 3.79
CA ILE A 65 11.65 0.54 3.84
C ILE A 65 10.78 0.98 5.03
N ARG A 66 10.69 0.13 6.07
CA ARG A 66 9.85 0.39 7.25
C ARG A 66 10.43 1.43 8.20
N ASP A 67 11.73 1.66 8.12
CA ASP A 67 12.43 2.58 9.02
C ASP A 67 12.26 4.03 8.54
N TRP A 68 12.00 4.21 7.24
CA TRP A 68 11.78 5.54 6.67
C TRP A 68 10.31 5.89 6.50
N LEU A 69 9.41 4.92 6.26
CA LEU A 69 8.02 5.18 5.91
C LEU A 69 7.01 4.50 6.83
N ARG A 70 5.98 5.26 7.22
CA ARG A 70 4.79 4.79 7.96
C ARG A 70 3.49 4.99 7.19
N VAL A 71 2.59 4.01 7.32
CA VAL A 71 1.22 4.07 6.77
C VAL A 71 0.27 4.69 7.79
N VAL A 72 -0.25 5.89 7.50
CA VAL A 72 -1.12 6.67 8.40
C VAL A 72 -2.49 6.86 7.73
N ALA A 73 -3.57 6.80 8.51
CA ALA A 73 -4.89 7.14 7.98
C ALA A 73 -4.98 8.65 7.77
N SER A 74 -5.52 9.10 6.65
CA SER A 74 -5.76 10.53 6.45
C SER A 74 -6.87 11.00 7.39
N ASN A 75 -6.67 12.17 8.03
CA ASN A 75 -7.71 12.81 8.84
C ASN A 75 -8.78 13.48 7.96
N LYS A 76 -8.41 13.88 6.73
CA LYS A 76 -9.30 14.57 5.80
C LYS A 76 -10.27 13.57 5.16
N ASP A 77 -9.74 12.45 4.68
CA ASP A 77 -10.53 11.40 4.02
C ASP A 77 -10.45 10.06 4.75
N ARG A 78 -11.59 9.62 5.29
CA ARG A 78 -11.71 8.34 6.01
C ARG A 78 -11.37 7.11 5.16
N ASN A 79 -11.36 7.23 3.83
CA ASN A 79 -11.05 6.14 2.91
C ASN A 79 -9.59 6.14 2.41
N MET A 80 -8.78 7.11 2.84
CA MET A 80 -7.40 7.26 2.35
C MET A 80 -6.35 6.83 3.38
N TYR A 81 -5.27 6.22 2.89
CA TYR A 81 -4.03 6.09 3.63
C TYR A 81 -2.94 6.91 2.96
N GLU A 82 -2.05 7.44 3.77
CA GLU A 82 -0.88 8.20 3.35
C GLU A 82 0.37 7.47 3.81
N LEU A 83 1.40 7.52 2.97
CA LEU A 83 2.77 7.15 3.35
C LEU A 83 3.46 8.43 3.82
N ARG A 84 3.92 8.44 5.07
CA ARG A 84 4.62 9.59 5.66
C ARG A 84 6.01 9.15 6.12
N TYR A 85 6.97 10.06 6.05
CA TYR A 85 8.24 9.87 6.71
C TYR A 85 8.08 9.89 8.24
N PHE A 86 8.99 9.24 8.95
CA PHE A 86 9.18 9.53 10.37
C PHE A 86 9.83 10.91 10.51
N ASN A 87 9.46 11.65 11.56
CA ASN A 87 10.14 12.90 11.88
C ASN A 87 11.45 12.50 12.57
N ILE A 88 12.59 12.72 11.91
CA ILE A 88 13.91 12.30 12.40
C ILE A 88 14.40 13.23 13.54
N GLU A 89 13.66 14.30 13.83
CA GLU A 89 13.99 15.28 14.87
C GLU A 89 13.87 14.75 16.32
N ASP A 90 13.36 13.54 16.56
CA ASP A 90 13.20 12.97 17.92
C ASP A 90 14.14 11.79 18.25
N ASP A 91 14.98 11.32 17.32
CA ASP A 91 15.87 10.17 17.57
C ASP A 91 17.28 10.57 18.07
N SER A 92 17.52 11.85 18.38
CA SER A 92 18.75 12.31 19.06
C SER A 92 18.55 12.57 20.55
N ALA A 93 17.57 11.92 21.19
CA ALA A 93 17.26 12.10 22.62
C ALA A 93 16.81 10.82 23.36
N SER A 94 17.09 9.61 22.85
CA SER A 94 16.74 8.36 23.56
C SER A 94 17.86 7.33 23.62
N ASP A 95 19.12 7.78 23.57
CA ASP A 95 20.30 6.93 23.86
C ASP A 95 21.07 7.44 25.09
N GLU A 96 20.33 7.79 26.15
CA GLU A 96 20.78 7.76 27.57
C GLU A 96 19.70 7.15 28.47
#